data_AF-A0A8E2F268-F1
#
_entry.id   AF-A0A8E2F268-F1
#
_cell.length_a   1.000
_cell.length_b   1.000
_cell.length_c   1.000
_cell.angle_alpha   90.00
_cell.angle_beta   90.00
_cell.angle_gamma   90.00
#
_symmetry.space_group_name_H-M   'P 1'
#
loop_
_entity.id
_entity.type
_entity.pdbx_description
1 polymer ?
#
loop_
_entity_poly.entity_id
_entity_poly.type
_entity_poly.pdbx_seq_one_letter_code
_entity_poly.pdbx_strand_id
1 'polypeptide(L)'
;MFGPFRLTQPLSGGLLWKIPWRLSRHQKARHRFRLRAVDNVISTLDTALAKQGLSTKQLERWKKEMPTEQEMLPKDKYTVFDRKVKRYRKGIHKLPKWTRVSQRLNPPGF
;
A
#
# COMPACT_ATOMS: atom_id res chain seq x y z
N MET A 1 38.68 14.02 -19.92
CA MET A 1 38.81 15.37 -19.33
C MET A 1 37.40 15.94 -19.20
N PHE A 2 36.88 16.09 -17.98
CA PHE A 2 35.52 16.58 -17.74
C PHE A 2 35.50 18.11 -17.88
N GLY A 3 34.63 18.65 -18.74
CA GLY A 3 34.50 20.08 -19.01
C GLY A 3 33.93 20.90 -17.83
N PRO A 4 33.73 22.22 -17.99
CA PRO A 4 33.48 23.19 -16.91
C PRO A 4 32.15 23.03 -16.15
N PHE A 5 31.35 22.00 -16.46
CA PHE A 5 30.12 21.69 -15.75
C PHE A 5 30.42 20.66 -14.65
N ARG A 6 30.29 21.07 -13.39
CA ARG A 6 30.27 20.13 -12.26
C ARG A 6 29.13 19.13 -12.51
N LEU A 7 29.46 17.86 -12.71
CA LEU A 7 28.52 16.74 -12.69
C LEU A 7 27.91 16.64 -11.28
N THR A 8 26.96 17.51 -10.97
CA THR A 8 26.19 17.42 -9.73
C THR A 8 25.04 16.44 -9.98
N GLN A 9 24.78 15.52 -9.04
CA GLN A 9 23.65 14.58 -9.09
C GLN A 9 22.29 15.19 -9.53
N PRO A 10 21.95 16.47 -9.25
CA PRO A 10 20.75 17.12 -9.78
C PRO A 10 20.70 17.21 -11.32
N LEU A 11 21.85 17.40 -12.00
CA LEU A 11 21.93 17.42 -13.47
C LEU A 11 21.76 16.03 -14.10
N SER A 12 21.97 14.97 -13.34
CA SER A 12 21.72 13.58 -13.76
C SER A 12 20.24 13.17 -13.64
N GLY A 13 19.38 14.05 -13.13
CA GLY A 13 17.94 13.85 -12.98
C GLY A 13 17.14 14.95 -13.68
N GLY A 14 17.21 15.02 -15.01
CA GLY A 14 16.57 16.08 -15.80
C GLY A 14 15.03 16.01 -15.87
N LEU A 15 14.42 14.87 -15.59
CA LEU A 15 12.96 14.69 -15.62
C LEU A 15 12.35 14.83 -14.22
N LEU A 16 11.53 15.86 -14.03
CA LEU A 16 10.85 16.12 -12.76
C LEU A 16 9.60 15.26 -12.59
N TRP A 17 9.73 14.17 -11.83
CA TRP A 17 8.59 13.39 -11.34
C TRP A 17 8.03 14.01 -10.06
N LYS A 18 7.11 14.96 -10.19
CA LYS A 18 6.52 15.71 -9.05
C LYS A 18 5.55 14.86 -8.22
N ILE A 19 6.09 13.94 -7.43
CA ILE A 19 5.34 13.07 -6.52
C ILE A 19 5.70 13.41 -5.07
N PRO A 20 4.77 13.91 -4.24
CA PRO A 20 5.06 14.31 -2.87
C PRO A 20 5.48 13.10 -2.03
N TRP A 21 6.21 13.32 -0.94
CA TRP A 21 6.64 12.23 -0.05
C TRP A 21 5.50 11.70 0.85
N ARG A 22 4.43 12.48 1.04
CA ARG A 22 3.25 12.14 1.88
C ARG A 22 1.95 12.24 1.09
N LEU A 23 0.96 11.47 1.54
CA LEU A 23 -0.43 11.56 1.06
C LEU A 23 -1.16 12.78 1.64
N SER A 24 -2.06 13.37 0.85
CA SER A 24 -3.01 14.38 1.33
C SER A 24 -4.14 13.74 2.17
N ARG A 25 -4.85 14.55 2.96
CA ARG A 25 -6.01 14.09 3.76
C ARG A 25 -7.06 13.39 2.91
N HIS A 26 -7.36 13.93 1.72
CA HIS A 26 -8.35 13.35 0.82
C HIS A 26 -7.88 12.02 0.22
N GLN A 27 -6.60 11.90 -0.12
CA GLN A 27 -6.04 10.62 -0.58
C GLN A 27 -6.09 9.56 0.52
N LYS A 28 -5.78 9.93 1.78
CA LYS A 28 -5.92 9.03 2.93
C LYS A 28 -7.36 8.58 3.13
N ALA A 29 -8.34 9.49 3.02
CA ALA A 29 -9.76 9.16 3.13
C ALA A 29 -10.22 8.18 2.03
N ARG A 30 -9.86 8.44 0.76
CA ARG A 30 -10.14 7.52 -0.35
C ARG A 30 -9.45 6.18 -0.19
N HIS A 31 -8.25 6.15 0.39
CA HIS A 31 -7.56 4.90 0.65
C HIS A 31 -8.27 4.06 1.71
N ARG A 32 -8.70 4.66 2.83
CA ARG A 32 -9.53 3.98 3.84
C ARG A 32 -10.84 3.46 3.26
N PHE A 33 -11.46 4.24 2.36
CA PHE A 33 -12.67 3.78 1.66
C PHE A 33 -12.39 2.53 0.81
N ARG A 34 -11.29 2.51 0.03
CA ARG A 34 -10.92 1.33 -0.76
C ARG A 34 -10.62 0.10 0.10
N LEU A 35 -9.91 0.26 1.22
CA LEU A 35 -9.64 -0.85 2.14
C LEU A 35 -10.95 -1.45 2.68
N ARG A 36 -11.87 -0.61 3.17
CA ARG A 36 -13.20 -1.03 3.63
C ARG A 36 -14.05 -1.66 2.52
N ALA A 37 -13.97 -1.15 1.30
CA ALA A 37 -14.69 -1.72 0.17
C ALA A 37 -14.23 -3.15 -0.13
N VAL A 38 -12.93 -3.41 -0.08
CA VAL A 38 -12.38 -4.78 -0.21
C VAL A 38 -12.84 -5.66 0.96
N ASP A 39 -12.86 -5.14 2.19
CA ASP A 39 -13.36 -5.89 3.36
C ASP A 39 -14.83 -6.31 3.17
N ASN A 40 -15.67 -5.41 2.66
CA ASN A 40 -17.06 -5.70 2.37
C ASN A 40 -17.23 -6.78 1.29
N VAL A 41 -16.39 -6.78 0.25
CA VAL A 41 -16.43 -7.83 -0.78
C VAL A 41 -16.06 -9.19 -0.18
N ILE A 42 -15.07 -9.22 0.71
CA ILE A 42 -14.65 -10.46 1.38
C ILE A 42 -15.76 -10.97 2.31
N SER A 43 -16.42 -10.10 3.07
CA SER A 43 -17.51 -10.50 3.97
C SER A 43 -18.77 -10.93 3.24
N THR A 44 -19.11 -10.31 2.10
CA THR A 44 -20.26 -10.75 1.29
C THR A 44 -20.01 -12.12 0.67
N LEU A 45 -18.81 -12.38 0.17
CA LEU A 45 -18.43 -13.68 -0.37
C LEU A 45 -18.43 -14.78 0.70
N ASP A 46 -17.88 -14.48 1.88
CA ASP A 46 -17.84 -15.41 3.01
C ASP A 46 -19.24 -15.80 3.49
N THR A 47 -20.13 -14.81 3.65
CA THR A 47 -21.51 -15.07 4.07
C THR A 47 -22.33 -15.81 3.01
N ALA A 48 -22.12 -15.53 1.73
CA ALA A 48 -22.80 -16.21 0.64
C ALA A 48 -22.36 -17.68 0.52
N LEU A 49 -21.06 -17.95 0.58
CA LEU A 49 -20.51 -19.31 0.48
C LEU A 49 -20.88 -20.15 1.72
N ALA A 50 -20.85 -19.57 2.92
CA ALA A 50 -21.25 -20.25 4.14
C ALA A 50 -22.70 -20.73 4.09
N LYS A 51 -23.62 -19.95 3.50
CA LYS A 51 -25.03 -20.36 3.30
C LYS A 51 -25.18 -21.57 2.37
N GLN A 52 -24.24 -21.76 1.45
CA GLN A 52 -24.21 -22.91 0.53
C GLN A 52 -23.42 -24.09 1.11
N GLY A 53 -22.84 -23.97 2.31
CA GLY A 53 -21.94 -24.97 2.89
C GLY A 53 -20.61 -25.11 2.15
N LEU A 54 -20.20 -24.10 1.39
CA LEU A 54 -18.96 -24.08 0.61
C LEU A 54 -17.94 -23.13 1.24
N SER A 55 -16.65 -23.37 1.00
CA SER A 55 -15.57 -22.45 1.33
C SER A 55 -14.50 -22.44 0.23
N THR A 56 -13.65 -21.40 0.20
CA THR A 56 -12.50 -21.35 -0.70
C THR A 56 -11.22 -21.12 0.09
N LYS A 57 -10.17 -21.87 -0.25
CA LYS A 57 -8.85 -21.79 0.41
C LYS A 57 -8.26 -20.37 0.42
N GLN A 58 -8.49 -19.61 -0.66
CA GLN A 58 -8.00 -18.23 -0.76
C GLN A 58 -8.72 -17.30 0.22
N LEU A 59 -10.03 -17.50 0.42
CA LEU A 59 -10.82 -16.69 1.35
C LEU A 59 -10.46 -16.99 2.81
N GLU A 60 -10.28 -18.27 3.15
CA GLU A 60 -9.80 -18.69 4.47
C GLU A 60 -8.41 -18.11 4.77
N ARG A 61 -7.50 -18.21 3.80
CA ARG A 61 -6.16 -17.61 3.90
C ARG A 61 -6.23 -16.10 4.09
N TRP A 62 -7.07 -15.42 3.30
CA TRP A 62 -7.25 -13.98 3.41
C TRP A 62 -7.73 -13.59 4.81
N LYS A 63 -8.75 -14.25 5.35
CA LYS A 63 -9.28 -14.00 6.70
C LYS A 63 -8.25 -14.25 7.79
N LYS A 64 -7.33 -15.21 7.59
CA LYS A 64 -6.28 -15.53 8.57
C LYS A 64 -5.12 -14.54 8.54
N GLU A 65 -4.69 -14.12 7.34
CA GLU A 65 -3.47 -13.33 7.17
C GLU A 65 -3.74 -11.82 7.09
N MET A 66 -4.83 -11.38 6.48
CA MET A 66 -5.06 -9.97 6.14
C MET A 66 -5.95 -9.27 7.18
N PRO A 67 -5.47 -8.21 7.85
CA PRO A 67 -6.26 -7.45 8.81
C PRO A 67 -7.34 -6.60 8.13
N THR A 68 -8.43 -6.30 8.82
CA THR A 68 -9.46 -5.36 8.34
C THR A 68 -8.96 -3.91 8.39
N GLU A 69 -9.62 -2.99 7.68
CA GLU A 69 -9.24 -1.56 7.75
C GLU A 69 -9.26 -1.02 9.18
N GLN A 70 -10.14 -1.51 10.05
CA GLN A 70 -10.25 -1.03 11.42
C GLN A 70 -9.08 -1.50 12.30
N GLU A 71 -8.63 -2.74 12.11
CA GLU A 71 -7.49 -3.34 12.82
C GLU A 71 -6.14 -2.75 12.38
N MET A 72 -6.06 -2.23 11.15
CA MET A 72 -4.82 -1.69 10.61
C MET A 72 -4.36 -0.41 11.32
N LEU A 73 -3.08 -0.36 11.69
CA LEU A 73 -2.44 0.85 12.20
C LEU A 73 -2.37 1.94 11.10
N PRO A 74 -2.47 3.23 11.46
CA PRO A 74 -2.30 4.32 10.51
C PRO A 74 -0.96 4.29 9.75
N LYS A 75 0.10 3.79 10.39
CA LYS A 75 1.42 3.60 9.77
C LYS A 75 1.33 2.65 8.58
N ASP A 76 0.69 1.49 8.74
CA ASP A 76 0.58 0.48 7.69
C ASP A 76 -0.46 0.82 6.62
N LYS A 77 -1.48 1.63 6.96
CA LYS A 77 -2.41 2.18 5.95
C LYS A 77 -1.70 3.10 4.96
N TYR A 78 -0.77 3.93 5.40
CA TYR A 78 -0.24 5.01 4.55
C TYR A 78 1.20 4.79 4.11
N THR A 79 1.87 3.80 4.67
CA THR A 79 3.27 3.50 4.36
C THR A 79 3.50 2.00 4.19
N VAL A 80 4.42 1.68 3.29
CA VAL A 80 4.88 0.32 3.01
C VAL A 80 6.35 0.20 3.38
N PHE A 81 6.79 -1.03 3.64
CA PHE A 81 8.20 -1.35 3.80
C PHE A 81 8.97 -1.12 2.49
N ASP A 82 10.13 -0.48 2.57
CA ASP A 82 11.09 -0.39 1.46
C ASP A 82 12.51 -0.43 2.03
N ARG A 83 13.25 -1.49 1.71
CA ARG A 83 14.60 -1.77 2.23
C ARG A 83 15.61 -0.66 1.89
N LYS A 84 15.39 0.10 0.81
CA LYS A 84 16.37 1.05 0.26
C LYS A 84 16.23 2.47 0.82
N VAL A 85 15.18 2.76 1.58
CA VAL A 85 14.96 4.09 2.17
C VAL A 85 15.32 4.11 3.65
N LYS A 86 15.81 5.27 4.10
CA LYS A 86 16.07 5.54 5.51
C LYS A 86 14.80 5.29 6.34
N ARG A 87 14.94 4.59 7.47
CA ARG A 87 13.82 4.15 8.34
C ARG A 87 12.87 3.14 7.71
N TYR A 88 13.25 2.53 6.58
CA TYR A 88 12.57 1.39 5.95
C TYR A 88 11.10 1.61 5.58
N ARG A 89 10.66 2.87 5.41
CA ARG A 89 9.26 3.20 5.12
C ARG A 89 9.13 4.15 3.93
N LYS A 90 8.18 3.83 3.06
CA LYS A 90 7.81 4.59 1.86
C LYS A 90 6.32 4.84 1.84
N GLY A 91 5.86 6.00 1.36
CA GLY A 91 4.42 6.24 1.17
C GLY A 91 3.80 5.24 0.19
N ILE A 92 2.64 4.67 0.55
CA ILE A 92 1.96 3.64 -0.28
C ILE A 92 1.60 4.15 -1.67
N HIS A 93 1.37 5.45 -1.84
CA HIS A 93 1.07 6.07 -3.13
C HIS A 93 2.23 6.06 -4.12
N LYS A 94 3.44 5.71 -3.68
CA LYS A 94 4.59 5.48 -4.56
C LYS A 94 4.68 4.05 -5.08
N LEU A 95 3.80 3.15 -4.64
CA LEU A 95 3.69 1.79 -5.18
C LEU A 95 3.00 1.83 -6.55
N PRO A 96 3.52 1.13 -7.58
CA PRO A 96 2.85 1.03 -8.88
C PRO A 96 1.44 0.48 -8.71
N LYS A 97 0.45 1.19 -9.26
CA LYS A 97 -0.97 0.80 -9.25
C LYS A 97 -1.53 0.54 -7.82
N TRP A 98 -1.02 1.26 -6.82
CA TRP A 98 -1.44 1.14 -5.40
C TRP A 98 -2.95 1.28 -5.14
N THR A 99 -3.72 1.87 -6.06
CA THR A 99 -5.17 1.99 -5.94
C THR A 99 -5.91 0.69 -6.21
N ARG A 100 -5.27 -0.28 -6.89
CA ARG A 100 -5.83 -1.57 -7.29
C ARG A 100 -5.17 -2.75 -6.56
N VAL A 101 -3.93 -2.56 -6.10
CA VAL A 101 -3.17 -3.59 -5.36
C VAL A 101 -3.55 -3.51 -3.88
N SER A 102 -3.85 -4.65 -3.28
CA SER A 102 -4.07 -4.77 -1.83
C SER A 102 -2.75 -5.03 -1.11
N GLN A 103 -2.23 -4.01 -0.42
CA GLN A 103 -1.08 -4.12 0.46
C GLN A 103 -1.49 -3.76 1.89
N ARG A 104 -1.42 -4.72 2.82
CA ARG A 104 -1.83 -4.54 4.22
C ARG A 104 -0.77 -4.92 5.25
N LEU A 105 0.04 -5.92 4.93
CA LEU A 105 1.09 -6.44 5.80
C LEU A 105 2.46 -5.86 5.45
N ASN A 106 3.26 -5.60 6.47
CA ASN A 106 4.67 -5.25 6.34
C ASN A 106 5.50 -6.21 7.21
N PRO A 107 6.80 -6.41 6.92
CA PRO A 107 7.64 -7.29 7.73
C PRO A 107 7.67 -6.85 9.21
N PRO A 108 7.62 -7.81 10.17
CA PRO A 108 7.62 -7.48 11.58
C PRO A 108 8.92 -6.77 11.98
N GLY A 109 8.80 -5.78 12.86
CA GLY A 109 9.94 -4.97 13.34
C GLY A 109 10.29 -3.74 12.49
N PHE A 110 9.60 -3.51 11.36
CA PHE A 110 9.86 -2.37 10.46
C PHE A 110 8.70 -1.35 10.40
#